data_AF-A0A972MXY6-F1
#
_entry.id   AF-A0A972MXY6-F1
#
_cell.length_a   1.000
_cell.length_b   1.000
_cell.length_c   1.000
_cell.angle_alpha   90.00
_cell.angle_beta   90.00
_cell.angle_gamma   90.00
#
_symmetry.space_group_name_H-M   'P 1'
#
loop_
_entity.id
_entity.type
_entity.pdbx_description
1 polymer ?
#
loop_
_entity_poly.entity_id
_entity_poly.type
_entity_poly.pdbx_seq_one_letter_code
_entity_poly.pdbx_strand_id
1 'polypeptide(L)' 'LPPTRASGIRLGTPALTTRGMKEPEMREIGRIIADVLKNPDDESVKERARSKVRDLTEAFPLYVRYRRAMETILSGD' A
#
# COMPACT_ATOMS: atom_id res chain seq x y z
N LEU A 1 -2.62 -24.96 -14.74
CA LEU A 1 -3.79 -24.10 -14.40
C LEU A 1 -4.63 -23.94 -15.67
N PRO A 2 -5.97 -23.97 -15.61
CA PRO A 2 -6.84 -23.62 -16.73
C PRO A 2 -6.51 -22.18 -17.20
N PRO A 3 -6.75 -21.84 -18.48
CA PRO A 3 -6.39 -20.53 -19.05
C PRO A 3 -7.06 -19.33 -18.35
N THR A 4 -8.14 -19.58 -17.58
CA THR A 4 -8.82 -18.58 -16.74
C THR A 4 -8.10 -18.30 -15.41
N ARG A 5 -7.12 -19.13 -15.01
CA ARG A 5 -6.32 -18.93 -13.79
C ARG A 5 -4.96 -18.37 -14.16
N ALA A 6 -4.80 -17.06 -13.99
CA ALA A 6 -3.52 -16.37 -14.14
C ALA A 6 -2.52 -16.86 -13.07
N SER A 7 -1.25 -16.93 -13.45
CA SER A 7 -0.14 -17.35 -12.58
C SER A 7 0.79 -16.18 -12.17
N GLY A 8 0.42 -14.94 -12.49
CA GLY A 8 1.28 -13.78 -12.26
C GLY A 8 0.52 -12.52 -11.84
N ILE A 9 1.27 -11.57 -11.25
CA ILE A 9 0.78 -10.26 -10.79
C ILE A 9 1.57 -9.18 -11.53
N ARG A 10 0.86 -8.17 -12.08
CA ARG A 10 1.49 -7.01 -12.71
C ARG A 10 1.56 -5.86 -11.69
N LEU A 11 2.77 -5.35 -11.47
CA LEU A 11 3.02 -4.21 -10.58
C LEU A 11 3.33 -2.95 -11.38
N GLY A 12 2.93 -1.79 -10.89
CA GLY A 12 3.19 -0.49 -11.52
C GLY A 12 3.39 0.60 -10.47
N THR A 13 4.36 1.48 -10.71
CA THR A 13 4.73 2.60 -9.83
C THR A 13 3.97 3.92 -10.02
N PRO A 14 3.24 4.23 -11.13
CA PRO A 14 2.71 5.58 -11.37
C PRO A 14 1.90 6.18 -10.21
N ALA A 15 0.98 5.41 -9.61
CA ALA A 15 0.17 5.91 -8.49
C ALA A 15 1.00 6.26 -7.25
N LEU A 16 2.12 5.57 -7.04
CA LEU A 16 2.99 5.76 -5.89
C LEU A 16 3.97 6.92 -6.12
N THR A 17 4.54 7.02 -7.33
CA THR A 17 5.41 8.14 -7.69
C THR A 17 4.65 9.45 -7.77
N THR A 18 3.38 9.45 -8.22
CA THR A 18 2.50 10.64 -8.13
C THR A 18 2.29 11.09 -6.68
N ARG A 19 2.36 10.19 -5.70
CA ARG A 19 2.28 10.51 -4.27
C ARG A 19 3.62 10.98 -3.67
N GLY A 20 4.70 10.98 -4.44
CA GLY A 20 6.02 11.43 -4.01
C GLY A 20 6.95 10.32 -3.51
N MET A 21 6.55 9.06 -3.56
CA MET A 21 7.40 7.92 -3.19
C MET A 21 8.55 7.73 -4.18
N LYS A 22 9.71 7.33 -3.67
CA LYS A 22 10.96 7.14 -4.42
C LYS A 22 11.49 5.72 -4.25
N GLU A 23 12.71 5.49 -4.72
CA GLU A 23 13.40 4.19 -4.70
C GLU A 23 13.47 3.55 -3.30
N PRO A 24 13.70 4.28 -2.18
CA PRO A 24 13.70 3.68 -0.85
C PRO A 24 12.35 3.08 -0.48
N GLU A 25 11.24 3.78 -0.76
CA GLU A 25 9.89 3.29 -0.50
C GLU A 25 9.57 2.10 -1.40
N MET A 26 9.97 2.13 -2.69
CA MET A 26 9.76 1.00 -3.60
C MET A 26 10.47 -0.27 -3.12
N ARG A 27 11.68 -0.12 -2.53
CA ARG A 27 12.40 -1.23 -1.94
C ARG A 27 11.65 -1.82 -0.76
N GLU A 28 11.09 -0.98 0.12
CA GLU A 28 10.31 -1.47 1.25
C GLU A 28 9.01 -2.14 0.82
N ILE A 29 8.29 -1.56 -0.15
CA ILE A 29 7.10 -2.18 -0.75
C ILE A 29 7.45 -3.54 -1.35
N GLY A 30 8.59 -3.66 -2.04
CA GLY A 30 9.07 -4.93 -2.57
C GLY A 30 9.32 -5.98 -1.48
N ARG A 31 9.91 -5.58 -0.34
CA ARG A 31 10.10 -6.47 0.83
C ARG A 31 8.76 -6.91 1.41
N ILE A 32 7.82 -6.00 1.60
CA ILE A 32 6.48 -6.31 2.11
C ILE A 32 5.77 -7.33 1.21
N ILE A 33 5.80 -7.12 -0.11
CA ILE A 33 5.22 -8.05 -1.08
C ILE A 33 5.91 -9.42 -0.97
N ALA A 34 7.25 -9.45 -0.94
CA ALA A 34 8.01 -10.69 -0.85
C ALA A 34 7.72 -11.47 0.44
N ASP A 35 7.60 -10.79 1.57
CA ASP A 35 7.32 -11.42 2.87
C ASP A 35 5.96 -12.12 2.87
N VAL A 36 4.92 -11.46 2.33
CA VAL A 36 3.58 -12.03 2.21
C VAL A 36 3.55 -13.20 1.22
N LEU A 37 4.19 -13.06 0.05
CA LEU A 37 4.23 -14.13 -0.95
C LEU A 37 4.98 -15.38 -0.47
N LYS A 38 6.00 -15.22 0.38
CA LYS A 38 6.74 -16.34 0.98
C LYS A 38 5.97 -17.02 2.12
N ASN A 39 5.05 -16.31 2.77
CA ASN A 39 4.29 -16.79 3.93
C ASN A 39 2.78 -16.51 3.75
N PRO A 40 2.14 -17.09 2.72
CA PRO A 40 0.78 -16.69 2.31
C PRO A 40 -0.31 -17.03 3.34
N ASP A 41 -0.05 -17.98 4.24
CA ASP A 41 -1.01 -18.43 5.27
C ASP A 41 -0.70 -17.89 6.67
N ASP A 42 0.39 -17.12 6.83
CA ASP A 42 0.79 -16.54 8.12
C ASP A 42 0.07 -15.21 8.37
N GLU A 43 -0.97 -15.24 9.21
CA GLU A 43 -1.72 -14.04 9.59
C GLU A 43 -0.88 -12.99 10.31
N SER A 44 0.18 -13.41 11.04
CA SER A 44 1.08 -12.47 11.71
C SER A 44 1.90 -11.66 10.70
N VAL A 45 2.34 -12.30 9.60
CA VAL A 45 3.03 -11.63 8.49
C VAL A 45 2.10 -10.64 7.81
N LYS A 46 0.84 -11.04 7.56
CA LYS A 46 -0.16 -10.16 6.96
C LYS A 46 -0.44 -8.94 7.84
N GLU A 47 -0.53 -9.13 9.16
CA GLU A 47 -0.76 -8.01 10.07
C GLU A 47 0.41 -7.02 10.11
N ARG A 48 1.65 -7.53 10.18
CA ARG A 48 2.84 -6.68 10.06
C ARG A 48 2.90 -5.94 8.72
N ALA A 49 2.54 -6.61 7.63
CA ALA A 49 2.47 -5.99 6.31
C ALA A 49 1.43 -4.86 6.26
N ARG A 50 0.23 -5.07 6.84
CA ARG A 50 -0.81 -4.04 6.95
C ARG A 50 -0.32 -2.82 7.74
N SER A 51 0.35 -3.03 8.87
CA SER A 51 0.94 -1.93 9.65
C SER A 51 1.97 -1.14 8.83
N LYS A 52 2.94 -1.81 8.22
CA LYS A 52 3.95 -1.13 7.39
C LYS A 52 3.35 -0.35 6.21
N VAL A 53 2.34 -0.91 5.55
CA VAL A 53 1.62 -0.23 4.47
C VAL A 53 0.90 1.01 5.00
N ARG A 54 0.31 0.94 6.19
CA ARG A 54 -0.33 2.09 6.84
C ARG A 54 0.69 3.19 7.08
N ASP A 55 1.81 2.88 7.73
CA ASP A 55 2.88 3.84 8.02
C ASP A 55 3.40 4.53 6.74
N LEU A 56 3.65 3.75 5.67
CA LEU A 56 4.05 4.27 4.37
C LEU A 56 2.98 5.19 3.75
N THR A 57 1.70 4.81 3.84
CA THR A 57 0.64 5.59 3.21
C THR A 57 0.26 6.85 3.98
N GLU A 58 0.49 6.87 5.29
CA GLU A 58 0.37 8.04 6.16
C GLU A 58 1.48 9.06 5.88
N ALA A 59 2.72 8.62 5.68
CA ALA A 59 3.85 9.49 5.32
C ALA A 59 3.67 10.16 3.94
N PHE A 60 2.90 9.56 3.03
CA PHE A 60 2.63 10.07 1.68
C PHE A 60 1.12 10.26 1.44
N PRO A 61 0.49 11.26 2.09
CA PRO A 61 -0.96 11.38 2.13
C PRO A 61 -1.55 11.70 0.75
N LEU A 62 -2.60 10.97 0.38
CA LEU A 62 -3.36 11.20 -0.84
C LEU A 62 -4.47 12.23 -0.59
N TYR A 63 -4.69 13.12 -1.57
CA TYR A 63 -5.81 14.07 -1.58
C TYR A 63 -5.89 14.99 -0.35
N VAL A 64 -4.76 15.53 0.11
CA VAL A 64 -4.67 16.37 1.33
C VAL A 64 -5.76 17.44 1.41
N ARG A 65 -6.06 18.11 0.29
CA ARG A 65 -7.13 19.12 0.22
C ARG A 65 -8.51 18.55 0.59
N TYR A 66 -8.89 17.41 0.00
CA TYR A 66 -10.18 16.78 0.27
C TYR A 66 -10.19 16.11 1.64
N ARG A 67 -9.05 15.59 2.10
CA ARG A 67 -8.93 14.97 3.43
C ARG A 67 -9.22 15.99 4.55
N ARG A 68 -8.61 17.18 4.48
CA ARG A 68 -8.89 18.27 5.43
C ARG A 68 -10.35 18.71 5.40
N ALA A 69 -10.92 18.86 4.20
CA ALA A 69 -12.33 19.21 4.06
C ALA A 69 -13.26 18.14 4.64
N MET A 70 -12.95 16.86 4.43
CA MET A 70 -13.69 15.75 5.05
C MET A 70 -13.53 15.72 6.56
N GLU A 71 -12.34 15.97 7.08
CA GLU A 71 -12.08 16.05 8.53
C GLU A 71 -12.94 17.16 9.17
N THR A 72 -13.01 18.35 8.56
CA THR A 72 -13.90 19.45 9.01
C THR A 72 -15.38 19.04 8.99
N ILE A 73 -15.85 18.45 7.89
CA ILE A 73 -17.25 18.03 7.76
C ILE A 73 -17.60 16.93 8.79
N LEU A 74 -16.68 16.01 9.08
CA LEU A 74 -16.87 14.92 10.02
C LEU A 74 -16.69 15.34 11.49
N SER A 75 -15.90 16.39 11.76
CA SER A 75 -15.73 16.96 13.11
C SER A 75 -16.90 17.85 13.53
N GLY A 76 -17.74 18.28 12.59
CA GLY A 76 -18.93 19.09 12.87
C GLY A 76 -18.66 20.59 13.01
N ASP A 77 -17.51 21.06 12.50
CA ASP A 77 -17.14 22.49 12.42
C ASP A 77 -17.65 23.15 11.12
#